data_AF-A0A7Y2YM25-F1
#
_entry.id   AF-A0A7Y2YM25-F1
#
_cell.length_a   1.000
_cell.length_b   1.000
_cell.length_c   1.000
_cell.angle_alpha   90.00
_cell.angle_beta   90.00
_cell.angle_gamma   90.00
#
_symmetry.space_group_name_H-M   'P 1'
#
loop_
_entity.id
_entity.type
_entity.pdbx_description
1 polymer ?
#
loop_
_entity_poly.entity_id
_entity_poly.type
_entity_poly.pdbx_seq_one_letter_code
_entity_poly.pdbx_strand_id
1 'polypeptide(L)'
;MLHSAIIKGGLVGGLVACVIATIPTFLDWQTNPGGLFRDLNGTRWDIVFETALSWLWPLALLTIPIGAAVGAWVTRRSGREKR
;
A
#
# COMPACT_ATOMS: atom_id res chain seq x y z
N MET A 1 19.70 9.54 -13.12
CA MET A 1 18.53 8.77 -13.63
C MET A 1 18.16 7.60 -12.71
N LEU A 2 19.08 6.71 -12.34
CA LEU A 2 18.80 5.55 -11.47
C LEU A 2 18.13 5.90 -10.13
N HIS A 3 18.69 6.87 -9.38
CA HIS A 3 18.13 7.31 -8.09
C HIS A 3 16.66 7.78 -8.20
N SER A 4 16.35 8.55 -9.24
CA SER A 4 14.97 9.01 -9.46
C SER A 4 14.02 7.84 -9.75
N ALA A 5 14.47 6.82 -10.48
CA ALA A 5 13.65 5.64 -10.76
C ALA A 5 13.41 4.77 -9.52
N ILE A 6 14.39 4.65 -8.62
CA ILE A 6 14.23 3.96 -7.33
C ILE A 6 13.16 4.64 -6.49
N ILE A 7 13.24 5.97 -6.36
CA ILE A 7 12.27 6.76 -5.59
C ILE A 7 10.87 6.62 -6.19
N LYS A 8 10.73 6.79 -7.51
CA LYS A 8 9.44 6.63 -8.20
C LYS A 8 8.88 5.21 -8.01
N GLY A 9 9.73 4.19 -8.12
CA GLY A 9 9.35 2.81 -7.89
C GLY A 9 8.85 2.57 -6.45
N GLY A 10 9.57 3.09 -5.45
CA GLY A 10 9.15 3.02 -4.06
C GLY A 10 7.82 3.73 -3.78
N LEU A 11 7.61 4.92 -4.38
CA LEU A 11 6.34 5.67 -4.29
C LEU A 11 5.16 4.87 -4.88
N VAL A 12 5.37 4.23 -6.04
CA VAL A 12 4.36 3.33 -6.61
C VAL A 12 4.09 2.16 -5.68
N GLY A 13 5.12 1.57 -5.08
CA GLY A 13 4.97 0.52 -4.06
C GLY A 13 4.12 0.97 -2.87
N GLY A 14 4.36 2.18 -2.35
CA GLY A 14 3.57 2.78 -1.27
C GLY A 14 2.10 3.00 -1.66
N LEU A 15 1.86 3.51 -2.88
CA LEU A 15 0.49 3.67 -3.39
C LEU A 15 -0.24 2.32 -3.49
N VAL A 16 0.44 1.28 -3.98
CA VAL A 16 -0.10 -0.08 -4.04
C VAL A 16 -0.45 -0.59 -2.65
N ALA A 17 0.40 -0.35 -1.64
CA ALA A 17 0.08 -0.74 -0.26
C ALA A 17 -1.18 -0.05 0.26
N CYS A 18 -1.35 1.26 0.02
CA CYS A 18 -2.57 1.98 0.41
C CYS A 18 -3.83 1.40 -0.25
N VAL A 19 -3.78 1.09 -1.55
CA VAL A 19 -4.91 0.51 -2.27
C VAL A 19 -5.25 -0.87 -1.72
N ILE A 20 -4.26 -1.74 -1.53
CA ILE A 20 -4.50 -3.10 -1.04
C ILE A 20 -5.00 -3.07 0.40
N ALA A 21 -4.46 -2.21 1.28
CA ALA A 21 -4.89 -2.09 2.68
C ALA A 21 -6.36 -1.65 2.83
N THR A 22 -6.88 -0.92 1.85
CA THR A 22 -8.28 -0.48 1.84
C THR A 22 -9.24 -1.65 1.65
N ILE A 23 -8.83 -2.71 0.93
CA ILE A 23 -9.70 -3.87 0.63
C ILE A 23 -10.13 -4.60 1.91
N PRO A 24 -9.22 -5.14 2.75
CA PRO A 24 -9.64 -5.84 3.96
C PRO A 24 -10.31 -4.89 4.96
N THR A 25 -9.85 -3.64 5.07
CA THR A 25 -10.49 -2.63 5.93
C THR A 25 -11.95 -2.39 5.53
N PHE A 26 -12.23 -2.28 4.23
CA PHE A 26 -13.58 -2.11 3.72
C PHE A 26 -14.43 -3.35 3.95
N LEU A 27 -13.87 -4.55 3.76
CA LEU A 27 -14.56 -5.82 4.03
C LEU A 27 -14.93 -5.96 5.52
N ASP A 28 -14.00 -5.61 6.42
CA ASP A 28 -14.25 -5.64 7.88
C ASP A 28 -15.30 -4.60 8.28
N TRP A 29 -15.25 -3.39 7.72
CA TRP A 29 -16.26 -2.36 7.94
C TRP A 29 -17.65 -2.77 7.41
N GLN A 30 -17.70 -3.41 6.24
CA GLN A 30 -18.95 -3.86 5.62
C GLN A 30 -19.58 -5.00 6.42
N THR A 31 -18.80 -6.03 6.76
CA THR A 31 -19.25 -7.19 7.55
C THR A 31 -19.55 -6.84 9.00
N ASN A 32 -18.88 -5.82 9.53
CA ASN A 32 -19.12 -5.25 10.86
C ASN A 32 -19.16 -6.33 11.98
N PRO A 33 -18.09 -7.14 12.13
CA PRO A 33 -18.07 -8.26 13.06
C PRO A 33 -18.33 -7.77 14.50
N GLY A 34 -19.31 -8.36 15.17
CA GLY A 34 -19.68 -7.95 16.54
C GLY A 34 -20.16 -6.50 16.65
N GLY A 35 -20.53 -5.86 15.53
CA GLY A 35 -20.87 -4.44 15.50
C GLY A 35 -19.67 -3.52 15.68
N LEU A 36 -18.43 -3.97 15.42
CA LEU A 36 -17.18 -3.29 15.77
C LEU A 36 -16.93 -1.95 15.03
N PHE A 37 -17.41 -1.81 13.81
CA PHE A 37 -17.11 -0.67 12.94
C PHE A 37 -18.23 0.35 12.88
N ARG A 38 -19.47 -0.08 13.06
CA ARG A 38 -20.65 0.79 12.96
C ARG A 38 -21.81 0.29 13.81
N ASP A 39 -22.54 1.23 14.41
CA ASP A 39 -23.75 0.99 15.20
C ASP A 39 -24.82 2.06 14.92
N LEU A 40 -25.83 2.16 15.77
CA LEU A 40 -26.92 3.16 15.65
C LEU A 40 -26.43 4.61 15.74
N ASN A 41 -25.27 4.86 16.35
CA ASN A 41 -24.65 6.18 16.49
C ASN A 41 -23.72 6.52 15.30
N GLY A 42 -23.50 5.58 14.36
CA GLY A 42 -22.73 5.81 13.14
C GLY A 42 -21.48 4.93 13.04
N THR A 43 -20.49 5.39 12.27
CA THR A 43 -19.22 4.68 12.05
C THR A 43 -18.17 5.12 13.07
N ARG A 44 -17.48 4.14 13.67
CA ARG A 44 -16.33 4.33 14.55
C ARG A 44 -15.06 4.45 13.73
N TRP A 45 -14.78 5.68 13.29
CA TRP A 45 -13.68 5.97 12.37
C TRP A 45 -12.30 5.69 12.97
N ASP A 46 -12.14 5.82 14.29
CA ASP A 46 -10.95 5.40 15.03
C ASP A 46 -10.58 3.95 14.72
N ILE A 47 -11.53 3.03 14.81
CA ILE A 47 -11.32 1.60 14.49
C ILE A 47 -11.03 1.38 13.00
N VAL A 48 -11.73 2.10 12.11
CA VAL A 48 -11.48 2.03 10.67
C VAL A 48 -10.04 2.44 10.35
N PHE A 49 -9.57 3.55 10.93
CA PHE A 49 -8.21 4.04 10.72
C PHE A 49 -7.15 3.10 11.32
N GLU A 50 -7.36 2.57 12.53
CA GLU A 50 -6.46 1.59 13.13
C GLU A 50 -6.36 0.34 12.26
N THR A 51 -7.49 -0.20 11.80
CA THR A 51 -7.54 -1.37 10.92
C THR A 51 -6.81 -1.11 9.60
N ALA A 52 -7.02 0.06 8.99
CA ALA A 52 -6.33 0.46 7.76
C ALA A 52 -4.80 0.51 7.97
N LEU A 53 -4.34 1.08 9.08
CA LEU A 53 -2.92 1.15 9.41
C LEU A 53 -2.31 -0.22 9.71
N SER A 54 -3.06 -1.09 10.39
CA SER A 54 -2.64 -2.47 10.66
C SER A 54 -2.40 -3.27 9.37
N TRP A 55 -3.23 -3.08 8.35
CA TRP A 55 -3.01 -3.69 7.03
C TRP A 55 -1.93 -2.96 6.22
N LEU A 56 -1.87 -1.63 6.31
CA LEU A 56 -0.92 -0.81 5.55
C LEU A 56 0.53 -1.13 5.90
N TRP A 57 0.87 -1.27 7.18
CA TRP A 57 2.26 -1.44 7.60
C TRP A 57 2.98 -2.65 7.00
N PRO A 58 2.45 -3.89 7.10
CA PRO A 58 3.08 -5.04 6.46
C PRO A 58 3.10 -4.93 4.94
N LEU A 59 2.05 -4.36 4.33
CA LEU A 59 2.00 -4.15 2.89
C LEU A 59 3.07 -3.17 2.42
N ALA A 60 3.23 -2.03 3.11
CA ALA A 60 4.23 -1.01 2.80
C ALA A 60 5.65 -1.55 2.95
N LEU A 61 5.92 -2.30 4.03
CA LEU A 61 7.20 -2.97 4.25
C LEU A 61 7.57 -3.93 3.12
N LEU A 62 6.58 -4.52 2.44
CA LEU A 62 6.79 -5.43 1.32
C LEU A 62 6.86 -4.70 -0.02
N THR A 63 5.86 -3.88 -0.34
CA THR A 63 5.69 -3.32 -1.69
C THR A 63 6.62 -2.17 -1.99
N ILE A 64 7.04 -1.37 -0.99
CA ILE A 64 7.97 -0.25 -1.20
C ILE A 64 9.34 -0.77 -1.65
N PRO A 65 9.99 -1.73 -0.97
CA PRO A 65 11.25 -2.30 -1.44
C PRO A 65 11.13 -2.97 -2.81
N ILE A 66 10.04 -3.70 -3.06
CA ILE A 66 9.79 -4.34 -4.36
C ILE A 66 9.69 -3.27 -5.47
N GLY A 67 8.88 -2.24 -5.27
CA GLY A 67 8.72 -1.15 -6.24
C GLY A 67 10.05 -0.44 -6.51
N ALA A 68 10.83 -0.15 -5.47
CA ALA A 68 12.16 0.43 -5.58
C ALA A 68 13.13 -0.46 -6.40
N ALA A 69 13.13 -1.77 -6.14
CA ALA A 69 13.94 -2.75 -6.86
C ALA A 69 13.54 -2.85 -8.35
N VAL A 70 12.23 -2.86 -8.64
CA VAL A 70 11.70 -2.85 -10.01
C VAL A 70 12.12 -1.57 -10.75
N GLY A 71 11.99 -0.41 -10.12
CA GLY A 71 12.43 0.87 -10.70
C GLY A 71 13.92 0.89 -11.05
N ALA A 72 14.76 0.33 -10.17
CA ALA A 72 16.19 0.15 -10.43
C ALA A 72 16.43 -0.79 -11.62
N TRP A 73 15.75 -1.94 -11.65
CA TRP A 73 15.90 -2.96 -12.67
C TRP A 73 15.53 -2.46 -14.07
N VAL A 74 14.38 -1.79 -14.21
CA VAL A 74 13.91 -1.23 -15.50
C VAL A 74 14.93 -0.24 -16.07
N THR A 75 15.46 0.65 -15.22
CA THR A 75 16.43 1.67 -15.64
C THR A 75 17.76 1.05 -16.09
N ARG A 76 18.23 0.02 -15.37
CA ARG A 76 19.46 -0.71 -15.73
C ARG A 76 19.29 -1.45 -17.06
N ARG A 77 18.13 -2.05 -17.30
CA ARG A 77 17.84 -2.76 -18.57
C ARG A 77 17.85 -1.81 -19.76
N SER A 78 17.16 -0.66 -19.65
CA SER A 78 17.10 0.34 -20.73
C SER A 78 18.49 0.91 -21.10
N GLY A 79 19.40 1.00 -20.14
CA GLY A 79 20.78 1.43 -20.40
C GLY A 79 21.65 0.39 -21.13
N ARG A 80 21.35 -0.91 -20.99
CA ARG A 80 22.08 -1.99 -21.68
C ARG A 80 21.69 -2.14 -23.14
N GLU A 81 20.46 -1.79 -23.50
CA GLU A 81 19.93 -1.92 -24.87
C GLU A 81 20.40 -0.80 -25.80
N LYS A 82 20.89 0.32 -25.24
CA LYS A 82 21.41 1.47 -25.99
C LYS A 82 22.93 1.45 -26.21
N ARG A 83 23.63 0.41 -25.74
CA ARG A 83 25.07 0.19 -25.97
C ARG A 83 25.25 -0.97 -26.92
#